data_AF-A0A9J5ZB83-F1
#
_entry.id   AF-A0A9J5ZB83-F1
#
_cell.length_a   1.000
_cell.length_b   1.000
_cell.length_c   1.000
_cell.angle_alpha   90.00
_cell.angle_beta   90.00
_cell.angle_gamma   90.00
#
_symmetry.space_group_name_H-M   'P 1'
#
loop_
_entity.id
_entity.type
_entity.pdbx_description
1 polymer ?
#
loop_
_entity_poly.entity_id
_entity_poly.type
_entity_poly.pdbx_seq_one_letter_code
_entity_poly.pdbx_strand_id
1 'polypeptide(L)'
;MFTNSQRQEERTGKYGTPRVEYLQEKTCLRISLINTYILVQQLVTQFQNASSEETKEKIVANLANFAYDPYNFTFLRQVKKLPNECFEYCNHRIFLVSCLNISCDANQLNVIELFLDCLTEPNEKLVEFGIGGICNACADPASAALVTQNDGIPLIVQCLSSHVRSTVNYALGALYYLCNASNKEEILKPQVIDAIKNYAAASEVSTSFSNLAQAFLDKHVTQD
;
A
#
# COMPACT_ATOMS: atom_id res chain seq x y z
N MET A 1 10.09 -11.30 -9.70
CA MET A 1 9.78 -11.03 -11.13
C MET A 1 8.41 -10.36 -11.15
N PHE A 2 8.33 -9.09 -11.55
CA PHE A 2 7.09 -8.31 -11.47
C PHE A 2 6.02 -8.79 -12.46
N THR A 3 4.76 -8.52 -12.13
CA THR A 3 3.60 -8.78 -12.98
C THR A 3 3.58 -7.82 -14.16
N ASN A 4 3.17 -8.30 -15.32
CA ASN A 4 2.82 -7.47 -16.47
C ASN A 4 1.51 -7.96 -17.09
N SER A 5 0.93 -7.19 -18.03
CA SER A 5 -0.37 -7.51 -18.64
C SER A 5 -0.38 -8.90 -19.28
N GLN A 6 0.68 -9.26 -20.01
CA GLN A 6 0.82 -10.56 -20.66
C GLN A 6 0.79 -11.71 -19.63
N ARG A 7 1.52 -11.58 -18.51
CA ARG A 7 1.52 -12.60 -17.46
C ARG A 7 0.19 -12.73 -16.73
N GLN A 8 -0.59 -11.65 -16.63
CA GLN A 8 -1.94 -11.72 -16.07
C GLN A 8 -2.90 -12.50 -16.99
N GLU A 9 -2.72 -12.40 -18.30
CA GLU A 9 -3.44 -13.19 -19.29
C GLU A 9 -3.02 -14.67 -19.26
N GLU A 10 -1.73 -14.94 -19.08
CA GLU A 10 -1.14 -16.29 -19.05
C GLU A 10 -1.38 -17.04 -17.74
N ARG A 11 -1.80 -16.37 -16.66
CA ARG A 11 -2.05 -17.03 -15.36
C ARG A 11 -3.17 -18.06 -15.48
N THR A 12 -2.85 -19.31 -15.20
CA THR A 12 -3.82 -20.40 -15.07
C THR A 12 -4.17 -20.62 -13.59
N GLY A 13 -5.41 -21.00 -13.30
CA GLY A 13 -5.81 -21.38 -11.95
C GLY A 13 -5.10 -22.66 -11.46
N LYS A 14 -5.32 -23.05 -10.21
CA LYS A 14 -4.76 -24.27 -9.57
C LYS A 14 -4.98 -25.55 -10.39
N TYR A 15 -6.00 -25.57 -11.25
CA TYR A 15 -6.39 -26.72 -12.08
C TYR A 15 -5.89 -26.63 -13.54
N GLY A 16 -4.99 -25.70 -13.85
CA GLY A 16 -4.37 -25.60 -15.17
C GLY A 16 -5.26 -25.03 -16.29
N THR A 17 -6.54 -24.74 -16.01
CA THR A 17 -7.41 -24.03 -16.96
C THR A 17 -6.87 -22.63 -17.20
N PRO A 18 -6.55 -22.26 -18.46
CA PRO A 18 -6.21 -20.90 -18.82
C PRO A 18 -7.33 -19.94 -18.41
N ARG A 19 -6.99 -18.82 -17.78
CA ARG A 19 -7.98 -17.84 -17.32
C ARG A 19 -8.86 -17.32 -18.46
N VAL A 20 -8.32 -17.26 -19.68
CA VAL A 20 -9.02 -16.92 -20.92
C VAL A 20 -10.10 -17.96 -21.30
N GLU A 21 -9.88 -19.23 -20.97
CA GLU A 21 -10.84 -20.31 -21.21
C GLU A 21 -11.92 -20.36 -20.12
N TYR A 22 -11.57 -19.99 -18.89
CA TYR A 22 -12.54 -19.80 -17.78
C TYR A 22 -13.39 -18.52 -17.94
N LEU A 23 -12.83 -17.47 -18.55
CA LEU A 23 -13.48 -16.17 -18.78
C LEU A 23 -13.51 -15.89 -20.28
N GLN A 24 -14.57 -16.36 -20.94
CA GLN A 24 -14.74 -16.26 -22.38
C GLN A 24 -14.49 -14.83 -22.93
N GLU A 25 -13.48 -14.75 -23.80
CA GLU A 25 -13.18 -13.80 -24.87
C GLU A 25 -13.04 -12.29 -24.55
N LYS A 26 -11.84 -11.75 -24.81
CA LYS A 26 -11.39 -10.33 -24.96
C LYS A 26 -11.76 -9.29 -23.89
N THR A 27 -12.59 -9.69 -22.94
CA THR A 27 -12.97 -8.95 -21.74
C THR A 27 -12.01 -9.28 -20.59
N CYS A 28 -11.08 -10.23 -20.77
CA CYS A 28 -10.25 -10.83 -19.70
C CYS A 28 -9.28 -9.86 -19.00
N LEU A 29 -8.62 -8.93 -19.71
CA LEU A 29 -7.81 -7.89 -19.04
C LEU A 29 -8.70 -6.95 -18.22
N ARG A 30 -9.77 -6.43 -18.82
CA ARG A 30 -10.70 -5.51 -18.13
C ARG A 30 -11.41 -6.21 -16.96
N ILE A 31 -11.85 -7.45 -17.12
CA ILE A 31 -12.42 -8.30 -16.05
C ILE A 31 -11.36 -8.62 -15.01
N SER A 32 -10.10 -8.88 -15.37
CA SER A 32 -9.05 -9.12 -14.39
C SER A 32 -8.78 -7.88 -13.56
N LEU A 33 -8.67 -6.71 -14.19
CA LEU A 33 -8.52 -5.42 -13.51
C LEU A 33 -9.74 -5.12 -12.62
N ILE A 34 -10.96 -5.35 -13.11
CA ILE A 34 -12.21 -5.19 -12.36
C ILE A 34 -12.27 -6.17 -11.18
N ASN A 35 -11.90 -7.43 -11.36
CA ASN A 35 -11.88 -8.44 -10.29
C ASN A 35 -10.83 -8.11 -9.23
N THR A 36 -9.66 -7.64 -9.63
CA THR A 36 -8.62 -7.18 -8.70
C THR A 36 -9.11 -5.96 -7.92
N TYR A 37 -9.74 -4.99 -8.58
CA TYR A 37 -10.37 -3.85 -7.92
C TYR A 37 -11.45 -4.28 -6.91
N ILE A 38 -12.39 -5.12 -7.34
CA ILE A 38 -13.46 -5.64 -6.48
C ILE A 38 -12.87 -6.39 -5.28
N LEU A 39 -11.84 -7.20 -5.49
CA LEU A 39 -11.18 -7.92 -4.41
C LEU A 39 -10.54 -6.96 -3.39
N VAL A 40 -9.85 -5.92 -3.85
CA VAL A 40 -9.26 -4.90 -2.98
C VAL A 40 -10.36 -4.19 -2.17
N GLN A 41 -11.45 -3.78 -2.81
CA GLN A 41 -12.59 -3.15 -2.11
C GLN A 41 -13.25 -4.11 -1.10
N GLN A 42 -13.43 -5.38 -1.46
CA GLN A 42 -13.95 -6.40 -0.56
C GLN A 42 -13.04 -6.62 0.66
N LEU A 43 -11.72 -6.55 0.49
CA LEU A 43 -10.77 -6.65 1.60
C LEU A 43 -10.86 -5.43 2.53
N VAL A 44 -10.95 -4.22 1.97
CA VAL A 44 -11.15 -2.99 2.75
C VAL A 44 -12.46 -3.06 3.55
N THR A 45 -13.56 -3.45 2.90
CA THR A 45 -14.86 -3.62 3.60
C THR A 45 -14.80 -4.70 4.67
N GLN A 46 -14.11 -5.81 4.42
CA GLN A 46 -13.91 -6.85 5.43
C GLN A 46 -13.09 -6.35 6.61
N PHE A 47 -12.07 -5.52 6.36
CA PHE A 47 -11.25 -4.92 7.42
C PHE A 47 -12.10 -4.02 8.33
N GLN A 48 -12.91 -3.14 7.73
CA GLN A 48 -13.79 -2.22 8.47
C GLN A 48 -14.83 -2.95 9.33
N ASN A 49 -15.33 -4.10 8.86
CA ASN A 49 -16.33 -4.88 9.56
C ASN A 49 -15.74 -5.98 10.47
N ALA A 50 -14.42 -6.18 10.44
CA ALA A 50 -13.78 -7.21 11.23
C ALA A 50 -13.74 -6.82 12.71
N SER A 51 -14.27 -7.69 13.57
CA SER A 51 -14.15 -7.55 15.03
C SER A 51 -12.86 -8.14 15.58
N SER A 52 -12.26 -9.12 14.89
CA SER A 52 -11.04 -9.80 15.33
C SER A 52 -9.78 -9.16 14.75
N GLU A 53 -8.84 -8.85 15.63
CA GLU A 53 -7.50 -8.34 15.27
C GLU A 53 -6.76 -9.28 14.30
N GLU A 54 -6.85 -10.60 14.48
CA GLU A 54 -6.20 -11.58 13.59
C GLU A 54 -6.68 -11.46 12.12
N THR A 55 -7.97 -11.20 11.92
CA THR A 55 -8.53 -11.00 10.57
C THR A 55 -8.02 -9.68 9.97
N LYS A 56 -8.00 -8.61 10.77
CA LYS A 56 -7.43 -7.33 10.35
C LYS A 56 -5.96 -7.47 9.95
N GLU A 57 -5.15 -8.13 10.78
CA GLU A 57 -3.74 -8.43 10.51
C GLU A 57 -3.55 -9.14 9.17
N LYS A 58 -4.32 -10.21 8.92
CA LYS A 58 -4.28 -10.97 7.66
C LYS A 58 -4.64 -10.10 6.46
N ILE A 59 -5.64 -9.23 6.59
CA ILE A 59 -6.08 -8.36 5.51
C ILE A 59 -4.99 -7.33 5.19
N VAL A 60 -4.45 -6.63 6.19
CA VAL A 60 -3.41 -5.61 5.99
C VAL A 60 -2.14 -6.24 5.42
N ALA A 61 -1.73 -7.41 5.93
CA ALA A 61 -0.58 -8.15 5.39
C ALA A 61 -0.77 -8.51 3.91
N ASN A 62 -1.98 -8.97 3.52
CA ASN A 62 -2.29 -9.26 2.12
C ASN A 62 -2.27 -8.01 1.25
N LEU A 63 -2.80 -6.89 1.73
CA LEU A 63 -2.76 -5.61 1.03
C LEU A 63 -1.31 -5.09 0.89
N ALA A 64 -0.48 -5.22 1.92
CA ALA A 64 0.93 -4.84 1.89
C ALA A 64 1.74 -5.68 0.89
N ASN A 65 1.49 -7.00 0.84
CA ASN A 65 2.06 -7.89 -0.16
C ASN A 65 1.57 -7.54 -1.58
N PHE A 66 0.29 -7.19 -1.72
CA PHE A 66 -0.27 -6.73 -2.98
C PHE A 66 0.40 -5.43 -3.47
N ALA A 67 0.74 -4.53 -2.54
CA ALA A 67 1.46 -3.29 -2.82
C ALA A 67 2.92 -3.50 -3.25
N TYR A 68 3.50 -4.70 -3.14
CA TYR A 68 4.88 -4.94 -3.56
C TYR A 68 5.07 -4.91 -5.09
N ASP A 69 4.01 -5.16 -5.86
CA ASP A 69 4.10 -5.19 -7.33
C ASP A 69 3.69 -3.83 -7.93
N PRO A 70 4.56 -3.17 -8.72
CA PRO A 70 4.23 -1.87 -9.30
C PRO A 70 3.00 -1.86 -10.20
N TYR A 71 2.63 -3.00 -10.79
CA TYR A 71 1.39 -3.14 -11.55
C TYR A 71 0.14 -2.82 -10.71
N ASN A 72 0.23 -3.01 -9.39
CA ASN A 72 -0.90 -2.91 -8.49
C ASN A 72 -1.14 -1.51 -7.92
N PHE A 73 -0.19 -0.58 -8.06
CA PHE A 73 -0.27 0.74 -7.43
C PHE A 73 -1.51 1.53 -7.85
N THR A 74 -1.96 1.38 -9.10
CA THR A 74 -3.20 2.02 -9.57
C THR A 74 -4.42 1.61 -8.76
N PHE A 75 -4.50 0.36 -8.28
CA PHE A 75 -5.62 -0.10 -7.46
C PHE A 75 -5.50 0.37 -6.02
N LEU A 76 -4.27 0.53 -5.50
CA LEU A 76 -4.06 1.08 -4.17
C LEU A 76 -4.61 2.50 -4.09
N ARG A 77 -4.36 3.32 -5.13
CA ARG A 77 -4.73 4.74 -5.18
C ARG A 77 -6.18 5.01 -5.59
N GLN A 78 -6.95 4.00 -6.01
CA GLN A 78 -8.28 4.22 -6.55
C GLN A 78 -9.27 4.58 -5.42
N VAL A 79 -9.53 5.88 -5.30
CA VAL A 79 -10.54 6.45 -4.41
C VAL A 79 -11.81 6.73 -5.22
N LYS A 80 -12.93 6.13 -4.82
CA LYS A 80 -14.32 6.52 -5.19
C LYS A 80 -14.69 6.64 -6.69
N LYS A 81 -13.85 6.22 -7.64
CA LYS A 81 -14.20 6.20 -9.06
C LYS A 81 -14.01 4.79 -9.63
N LEU A 82 -15.08 4.00 -9.61
CA LEU A 82 -15.32 3.14 -10.77
C LEU A 82 -15.32 4.08 -11.99
N PRO A 83 -14.53 3.82 -13.05
CA PRO A 83 -14.70 4.57 -14.28
C PRO A 83 -16.18 4.50 -14.65
N ASN A 84 -16.82 5.63 -14.95
CA ASN A 84 -18.21 5.63 -15.43
C ASN A 84 -18.41 4.72 -16.66
N GLU A 85 -17.31 4.38 -17.36
CA GLU A 85 -17.24 3.41 -18.45
C GLU A 85 -17.50 1.93 -18.02
N CYS A 86 -17.38 1.58 -16.73
CA CYS A 86 -17.73 0.26 -16.23
C CYS A 86 -19.25 0.07 -16.07
N PHE A 87 -20.04 1.14 -16.04
CA PHE A 87 -21.49 1.06 -15.87
C PHE A 87 -22.23 0.71 -17.17
N GLU A 88 -21.70 1.04 -18.36
CA GLU A 88 -22.40 0.77 -19.63
C GLU A 88 -22.43 -0.71 -20.03
N TYR A 89 -21.50 -1.54 -19.55
CA TYR A 89 -21.47 -2.97 -19.86
C TYR A 89 -22.25 -3.87 -18.88
N CYS A 90 -22.71 -3.33 -17.75
CA CYS A 90 -23.51 -4.09 -16.76
C CYS A 90 -25.02 -4.09 -17.06
N ASN A 91 -25.45 -3.64 -18.25
CA ASN A 91 -26.86 -3.69 -18.66
C ASN A 91 -27.33 -5.07 -19.13
N HIS A 92 -26.44 -6.07 -19.22
CA HIS A 92 -26.84 -7.44 -19.55
C HIS A 92 -26.72 -8.38 -18.34
N ARG A 93 -27.80 -8.40 -17.56
CA ARG A 93 -28.22 -9.39 -16.54
C ARG A 93 -27.56 -9.38 -15.16
N ILE A 94 -28.40 -9.01 -14.18
CA ILE A 94 -28.57 -9.63 -12.85
C ILE A 94 -27.25 -9.90 -12.09
N PHE A 95 -26.56 -8.86 -11.61
CA PHE A 95 -25.58 -9.04 -10.52
C PHE A 95 -25.35 -7.81 -9.62
N LEU A 96 -26.15 -6.73 -9.75
CA LEU A 96 -25.85 -5.46 -9.07
C LEU A 96 -26.78 -5.06 -7.92
N VAL A 97 -27.83 -5.81 -7.61
CA VAL A 97 -28.75 -5.40 -6.52
C VAL A 97 -28.16 -5.67 -5.12
N SER A 98 -27.19 -6.57 -4.98
CA SER A 98 -26.51 -6.80 -3.70
C SER A 98 -25.34 -5.84 -3.42
N CYS A 99 -24.75 -5.22 -4.45
CA CYS A 99 -23.62 -4.28 -4.27
C CYS A 99 -24.05 -2.83 -4.08
N LEU A 100 -25.25 -2.46 -4.55
CA LEU A 100 -25.82 -1.10 -4.39
C LEU A 100 -26.33 -0.80 -2.98
N ASN A 101 -26.39 -1.79 -2.08
CA ASN A 101 -26.89 -1.63 -0.70
C ASN A 101 -25.79 -1.59 0.37
N ILE A 102 -24.51 -1.51 -0.01
CA ILE A 102 -23.43 -1.27 0.95
C ILE A 102 -23.38 0.25 1.20
N SER A 103 -24.28 0.66 2.09
CA SER A 103 -24.35 1.91 2.87
C SER A 103 -23.46 3.07 2.40
N CYS A 104 -24.13 4.12 1.90
CA CYS A 104 -23.62 5.44 1.59
C CYS A 104 -23.02 6.24 2.79
N ASP A 105 -22.76 5.61 3.95
CA ASP A 105 -22.23 6.24 5.16
C ASP A 105 -20.89 5.66 5.66
N ALA A 106 -20.35 4.61 5.02
CA ALA A 106 -18.98 4.17 5.29
C ALA A 106 -18.03 4.91 4.33
N ASN A 107 -17.17 5.78 4.85
CA ASN A 107 -16.08 6.37 4.08
C ASN A 107 -15.31 5.24 3.36
N GLN A 108 -15.47 5.16 2.03
CA GLN A 108 -14.68 4.27 1.18
C GLN A 108 -13.23 4.76 1.20
N LEU A 109 -12.46 4.31 2.20
CA LEU A 109 -11.07 4.66 2.41
C LEU A 109 -10.21 4.07 1.27
N ASN A 110 -9.32 4.90 0.77
CA ASN A 110 -8.20 4.48 -0.07
C ASN A 110 -7.34 3.46 0.72
N VAL A 111 -6.74 2.47 0.05
CA VAL A 111 -5.86 1.50 0.74
C VAL A 111 -4.68 2.19 1.44
N ILE A 112 -4.21 3.32 0.88
CA ILE A 112 -3.19 4.16 1.52
C ILE A 112 -3.72 4.76 2.83
N GLU A 113 -4.96 5.25 2.87
CA GLU A 113 -5.56 5.78 4.09
C GLU A 113 -5.74 4.66 5.12
N LEU A 114 -6.18 3.46 4.70
CA LEU A 114 -6.26 2.29 5.57
C LEU A 114 -4.89 1.94 6.18
N PHE A 115 -3.80 2.01 5.40
CA PHE A 115 -2.47 1.79 5.95
C PHE A 115 -2.06 2.87 6.94
N LEU A 116 -2.43 4.13 6.72
CA LEU A 116 -2.17 5.22 7.65
C LEU A 116 -2.96 5.05 8.96
N ASP A 117 -4.23 4.65 8.88
CA ASP A 117 -5.05 4.33 10.05
C ASP A 117 -4.36 3.23 10.88
N CYS A 118 -3.82 2.19 10.23
CA CYS A 118 -3.09 1.12 10.89
C CYS A 118 -1.86 1.60 11.68
N LEU A 119 -1.23 2.73 11.33
CA LEU A 119 -0.09 3.28 12.08
C LEU A 119 -0.50 3.87 13.43
N THR A 120 -1.79 4.15 13.62
CA THR A 120 -2.35 4.71 14.85
C THR A 120 -2.92 3.64 15.78
N GLU A 121 -3.01 2.40 15.31
CA GLU A 121 -3.54 1.28 16.07
C GLU A 121 -2.55 0.83 17.17
N PRO A 122 -3.04 0.38 18.34
CA PRO A 122 -2.18 -0.16 19.39
C PRO A 122 -1.57 -1.52 19.01
N ASN A 123 -2.13 -2.22 18.02
CA ASN A 123 -1.64 -3.51 17.58
C ASN A 123 -0.38 -3.34 16.71
N GLU A 124 0.77 -3.72 17.26
CA GLU A 124 2.08 -3.62 16.62
C GLU A 124 2.17 -4.29 15.26
N LYS A 125 1.42 -5.39 15.03
CA LYS A 125 1.40 -6.05 13.73
C LYS A 125 0.62 -5.26 12.68
N LEU A 126 -0.47 -4.61 13.08
CA LEU A 126 -1.19 -3.70 12.18
C LEU A 126 -0.28 -2.55 11.77
N VAL A 127 0.46 -1.98 12.73
CA VAL A 127 1.47 -0.94 12.47
C VAL A 127 2.54 -1.47 11.51
N GLU A 128 3.14 -2.64 11.79
CA GLU A 128 4.19 -3.26 10.96
C GLU A 128 3.71 -3.49 9.52
N PHE A 129 2.53 -4.08 9.33
CA PHE A 129 2.00 -4.33 7.99
C PHE A 129 1.55 -3.04 7.29
N GLY A 130 1.00 -2.08 8.03
CA GLY A 130 0.62 -0.76 7.51
C GLY A 130 1.81 -0.01 6.94
N ILE A 131 2.90 0.12 7.72
CA ILE A 131 4.11 0.81 7.26
C ILE A 131 4.80 0.03 6.14
N GLY A 132 4.76 -1.30 6.17
CA GLY A 132 5.26 -2.14 5.08
C GLY A 132 4.52 -1.89 3.77
N GLY A 133 3.19 -1.79 3.83
CA GLY A 133 2.35 -1.44 2.68
C GLY A 133 2.65 -0.05 2.14
N ILE A 134 2.82 0.94 3.01
CA ILE A 134 3.21 2.32 2.64
C ILE A 134 4.59 2.32 1.99
N CYS A 135 5.59 1.68 2.60
CA CYS A 135 6.95 1.61 2.06
C CYS A 135 6.97 1.01 0.65
N ASN A 136 6.23 -0.07 0.43
CA ASN A 136 6.09 -0.69 -0.89
C ASN A 136 5.42 0.24 -1.90
N ALA A 137 4.35 0.93 -1.49
CA ALA A 137 3.57 1.80 -2.36
C ALA A 137 4.30 3.12 -2.71
N CYS A 138 5.10 3.67 -1.81
CA CYS A 138 5.79 4.96 -1.99
C CYS A 138 6.86 4.95 -3.08
N ALA A 139 7.28 3.77 -3.57
CA ALA A 139 8.11 3.68 -4.77
C ALA A 139 7.40 4.31 -6.01
N ASP A 140 6.07 4.40 -5.99
CA ASP A 140 5.30 5.17 -6.95
C ASP A 140 5.02 6.61 -6.45
N PRO A 141 5.42 7.65 -7.21
CA PRO A 141 5.25 9.04 -6.80
C PRO A 141 3.80 9.46 -6.54
N ALA A 142 2.81 8.87 -7.23
CA ALA A 142 1.41 9.20 -7.01
C ALA A 142 0.88 8.65 -5.68
N SER A 143 1.34 7.46 -5.27
CA SER A 143 1.06 6.89 -3.95
C SER A 143 1.75 7.70 -2.86
N ALA A 144 3.01 8.07 -3.06
CA ALA A 144 3.76 8.94 -2.15
C ALA A 144 3.06 10.30 -1.94
N ALA A 145 2.52 10.89 -3.01
CA ALA A 145 1.74 12.12 -2.92
C ALA A 145 0.46 11.95 -2.06
N LEU A 146 -0.24 10.81 -2.15
CA LEU A 146 -1.40 10.53 -1.30
C LEU A 146 -1.02 10.38 0.17
N VAL A 147 0.13 9.76 0.47
CA VAL A 147 0.64 9.68 1.85
C VAL A 147 0.90 11.08 2.41
N THR A 148 1.54 11.96 1.64
CA THR A 148 1.78 13.35 2.05
C THR A 148 0.47 14.14 2.19
N GLN A 149 -0.50 13.95 1.29
CA GLN A 149 -1.80 14.65 1.34
C GLN A 149 -2.67 14.24 2.54
N ASN A 150 -2.45 13.05 3.10
CA ASN A 150 -3.20 12.53 4.26
C ASN A 150 -2.36 12.64 5.55
N ASP A 151 -1.47 13.63 5.65
CA ASP A 151 -0.64 13.89 6.85
C ASP A 151 0.11 12.65 7.36
N GLY A 152 0.57 11.78 6.45
CA GLY A 152 1.21 10.52 6.81
C GLY A 152 2.66 10.65 7.27
N ILE A 153 3.34 11.76 6.96
CA ILE A 153 4.77 11.95 7.27
C ILE A 153 5.03 11.89 8.79
N PRO A 154 4.29 12.61 9.66
CA PRO A 154 4.47 12.52 11.11
C PRO A 154 4.28 11.09 11.66
N LEU A 155 3.30 10.34 11.14
CA LEU A 155 3.03 8.95 11.54
C LEU A 155 4.20 8.02 11.18
N ILE A 156 4.78 8.21 9.99
CA ILE A 156 5.94 7.44 9.52
C ILE A 156 7.19 7.80 10.32
N VAL A 157 7.41 9.09 10.63
CA VAL A 157 8.52 9.53 11.48
C VAL A 157 8.41 8.91 12.87
N GLN A 158 7.21 8.86 13.46
CA GLN A 158 6.98 8.20 14.75
C GLN A 158 7.37 6.71 14.73
N CYS A 159 7.17 6.02 13.59
CA CYS A 159 7.54 4.62 13.42
C CYS A 159 9.06 4.37 13.55
N LEU A 160 9.90 5.40 13.37
CA LEU A 160 11.35 5.27 13.64
C LEU A 160 11.62 4.92 15.11
N SER A 161 10.80 5.36 16.05
CA SER A 161 10.97 5.07 17.48
C SER A 161 10.40 3.71 17.90
N SER A 162 9.93 2.88 16.97
CA SER A 162 9.35 1.58 17.28
C SER A 162 10.41 0.59 17.79
N HIS A 163 10.04 -0.26 18.75
CA HIS A 163 10.84 -1.42 19.17
C HIS A 163 10.77 -2.59 18.18
N VAL A 164 9.82 -2.57 17.25
CA VAL A 164 9.69 -3.57 16.19
C VAL A 164 10.65 -3.23 15.05
N ARG A 165 11.66 -4.09 14.86
CA ARG A 165 12.73 -3.83 13.89
C ARG A 165 12.23 -3.64 12.45
N SER A 166 11.26 -4.45 12.02
CA SER A 166 10.68 -4.34 10.68
C SER A 166 10.02 -2.97 10.46
N THR A 167 9.27 -2.48 11.45
CA THR A 167 8.59 -1.18 11.41
C THR A 167 9.58 -0.04 11.17
N VAL A 168 10.71 -0.05 11.87
CA VAL A 168 11.79 0.94 11.68
C VAL A 168 12.40 0.84 10.27
N ASN A 169 12.66 -0.38 9.77
CA ASN A 169 13.19 -0.59 8.42
C ASN A 169 12.24 -0.01 7.35
N TYR A 170 10.96 -0.33 7.46
CA TYR A 170 9.95 0.18 6.52
C TYR A 170 9.77 1.69 6.64
N ALA A 171 9.87 2.27 7.84
CA ALA A 171 9.84 3.72 8.02
C ALA A 171 11.03 4.41 7.32
N LEU A 172 12.26 3.90 7.51
CA LEU A 172 13.45 4.40 6.80
C LEU A 172 13.28 4.30 5.27
N GLY A 173 12.79 3.16 4.77
CA GLY A 173 12.52 2.96 3.35
C GLY A 173 11.42 3.87 2.80
N ALA A 174 10.33 4.07 3.54
CA ALA A 174 9.25 4.97 3.15
C ALA A 174 9.74 6.43 3.06
N LEU A 175 10.51 6.89 4.06
CA LEU A 175 11.10 8.24 4.07
C LEU A 175 12.07 8.44 2.89
N TYR A 176 12.84 7.41 2.51
CA TYR A 176 13.72 7.47 1.33
C TYR A 176 12.98 7.79 0.04
N TYR A 177 11.76 7.27 -0.13
CA TYR A 177 10.92 7.55 -1.29
C TYR A 177 10.10 8.84 -1.15
N LEU A 178 9.62 9.15 0.06
CA LEU A 178 8.77 10.31 0.33
C LEU A 178 9.52 11.63 0.24
N CYS A 179 10.77 11.67 0.72
CA CYS A 179 11.54 12.91 0.76
C CYS A 179 11.78 13.48 -0.64
N ASN A 180 11.26 14.69 -0.87
CA ASN A 180 11.36 15.42 -2.11
C ASN A 180 11.31 16.94 -1.85
N ALA A 181 11.45 17.75 -2.90
CA ALA A 181 11.52 19.22 -2.77
C ALA A 181 10.32 19.85 -2.04
N SER A 182 9.13 19.24 -2.11
CA SER A 182 7.89 19.77 -1.54
C SER A 182 7.71 19.47 -0.05
N ASN A 183 8.35 18.41 0.48
CA ASN A 183 8.18 17.99 1.88
C ASN A 183 9.52 17.84 2.65
N LYS A 184 10.65 18.20 2.03
CA LYS A 184 11.98 18.12 2.65
C LYS A 184 12.10 18.88 3.97
N GLU A 185 11.42 20.02 4.13
CA GLU A 185 11.50 20.81 5.37
C GLU A 185 10.84 20.10 6.55
N GLU A 186 9.85 19.24 6.26
CA GLU A 186 9.18 18.43 7.26
C GLU A 186 9.99 17.18 7.61
N ILE A 187 10.52 16.49 6.59
CA ILE A 187 11.24 15.22 6.76
C ILE A 187 12.67 15.44 7.28
N LEU A 188 13.36 16.50 6.86
CA LEU A 188 14.74 16.80 7.24
C LEU A 188 14.84 17.67 8.51
N LYS A 189 13.83 17.60 9.40
CA LYS A 189 13.93 18.23 10.72
C LYS A 189 15.13 17.66 11.49
N PRO A 190 15.86 18.48 12.28
CA PRO A 190 17.07 18.04 12.97
C PRO A 190 16.89 16.74 13.77
N GLN A 191 15.78 16.61 14.50
CA GLN A 191 15.47 15.42 15.29
C GLN A 191 15.35 14.14 14.45
N VAL A 192 14.79 14.24 13.23
CA VAL A 192 14.64 13.11 12.30
C VAL A 192 15.99 12.74 11.70
N ILE A 193 16.78 13.75 11.30
CA ILE A 193 18.14 13.54 10.77
C ILE A 193 19.03 12.88 11.81
N ASP A 194 18.99 13.32 13.07
CA ASP A 194 19.79 12.74 14.15
C ASP A 194 19.39 11.28 14.40
N ALA A 195 18.09 10.96 14.39
CA ALA A 195 17.63 9.58 14.47
C ALA A 195 18.16 8.72 13.30
N ILE A 196 18.08 9.23 12.06
CA ILE A 196 18.58 8.51 10.87
C ILE A 196 20.11 8.32 10.95
N LYS A 197 20.87 9.32 11.39
CA LYS A 197 22.33 9.20 11.60
C LYS A 197 22.66 8.13 12.65
N ASN A 198 21.89 8.04 13.73
CA ASN A 198 22.06 6.99 14.72
C ASN A 198 21.83 5.59 14.12
N TYR A 199 20.82 5.42 13.26
CA TYR A 199 20.61 4.16 12.53
C TYR A 199 21.73 3.86 11.53
N ALA A 200 22.24 4.88 10.84
CA ALA A 200 23.40 4.74 9.95
C ALA A 200 24.63 4.20 10.69
N ALA A 201 24.86 4.66 11.92
CA ALA A 201 25.96 4.19 12.77
C ALA A 201 25.72 2.82 13.45
N ALA A 202 24.49 2.32 13.49
CA ALA A 202 24.10 1.10 14.23
C ALA A 202 24.34 -0.23 13.47
N SER A 203 25.44 -0.33 12.73
CA SER A 203 25.72 -1.47 11.84
C SER A 203 25.91 -2.80 12.57
N GLU A 204 26.36 -2.72 13.82
CA GLU A 204 26.47 -3.87 14.75
C GLU A 204 25.10 -4.37 15.23
N VAL A 205 24.07 -3.52 15.22
CA VAL A 205 22.71 -3.87 15.66
C VAL A 205 21.88 -4.41 14.49
N SER A 206 22.00 -3.78 13.32
CA SER A 206 21.27 -4.17 12.10
C SER A 206 21.91 -3.55 10.87
N THR A 207 22.54 -4.39 10.05
CA THR A 207 23.08 -3.97 8.75
C THR A 207 22.01 -3.36 7.84
N SER A 208 20.76 -3.83 7.95
CA SER A 208 19.63 -3.29 7.18
C SER A 208 19.32 -1.83 7.55
N PHE A 209 19.32 -1.50 8.85
CA PHE A 209 19.12 -0.12 9.30
C PHE A 209 20.21 0.78 8.76
N SER A 210 21.46 0.36 8.92
CA SER A 210 22.59 1.19 8.50
C SER A 210 22.60 1.44 6.99
N ASN A 211 22.33 0.42 6.19
CA ASN A 211 22.30 0.56 4.73
C ASN A 211 21.17 1.50 4.27
N LEU A 212 19.95 1.34 4.80
CA LEU A 212 18.80 2.19 4.42
C LEU A 212 18.98 3.63 4.91
N ALA A 213 19.44 3.80 6.14
CA ALA A 213 19.70 5.12 6.70
C ALA A 213 20.82 5.84 5.93
N GLN A 214 21.91 5.15 5.60
CA GLN A 214 22.99 5.72 4.79
C GLN A 214 22.48 6.11 3.40
N ALA A 215 21.71 5.23 2.74
CA ALA A 215 21.12 5.53 1.43
C ALA A 215 20.17 6.74 1.47
N PHE A 216 19.42 6.92 2.57
CA PHE A 216 18.63 8.12 2.79
C PHE A 216 19.51 9.37 2.88
N LEU A 217 20.53 9.34 3.74
CA LEU A 217 21.43 10.47 3.97
C LEU A 217 22.14 10.86 2.67
N ASP A 218 22.73 9.89 1.97
CA ASP A 218 23.47 10.14 0.71
C ASP A 218 22.59 10.78 -0.38
N LYS A 219 21.30 10.44 -0.40
CA LYS A 219 20.37 10.95 -1.41
C LYS A 219 19.81 12.34 -1.07
N HIS A 220 19.50 12.58 0.21
CA HIS A 220 18.66 13.72 0.63
C HIS A 220 19.38 14.74 1.49
N VAL A 221 20.52 14.39 2.07
CA VAL A 221 21.34 15.28 2.91
C VAL A 221 22.64 15.54 2.17
N THR A 222 22.77 16.75 1.62
CA THR A 222 24.04 17.18 1.03
C THR A 222 25.12 17.15 2.11
N GLN A 223 26.24 16.49 1.82
CA GLN A 223 27.44 16.62 2.63
C GLN A 223 28.04 18.00 2.30
N ASP A 224 27.85 18.96 3.19
CA ASP A 224 28.57 20.23 3.17
C ASP A 224 30.06 20.02 3.52
#